data_AF-A0A7W0MTY3-F1
#
_entry.id   AF-A0A7W0MTY3-F1
#
_cell.length_a   1.000
_cell.length_b   1.000
_cell.length_c   1.000
_cell.angle_alpha   90.00
_cell.angle_beta   90.00
_cell.angle_gamma   90.00
#
_symmetry.space_group_name_H-M   'P 1'
#
loop_
_entity.id
_entity.type
_entity.pdbx_description
1 polymer ?
#
loop_
_entity_poly.entity_id
_entity_poly.type
_entity_poly.pdbx_seq_one_letter_code
_entity_poly.pdbx_strand_id
1 'polypeptide(L)' 'MSGSTVGGSVDDAEAGKVAGEDVEGARLIALNMALNGQSRAETDRYLAENFDLADREALLDEVYATVDG' A
#
# COMPACT_ATOMS: atom_id res chain seq x y z
N MET A 1 -15.09 -40.79 -23.96
CA MET A 1 -13.83 -40.28 -23.38
C MET A 1 -14.05 -38.80 -23.07
N SER A 2 -14.79 -38.53 -21.99
CA SER A 2 -15.12 -37.17 -21.54
C SER A 2 -14.15 -36.80 -20.43
N GLY A 3 -13.14 -36.00 -20.76
CA GLY A 3 -12.28 -35.32 -19.79
C GLY A 3 -12.53 -33.83 -19.94
N SER A 4 -13.54 -33.33 -19.23
CA SER A 4 -13.78 -31.89 -19.06
C SER A 4 -12.62 -31.33 -18.23
N THR A 5 -11.76 -30.53 -18.84
CA THR A 5 -10.71 -29.81 -18.13
C THR A 5 -11.34 -28.77 -17.21
N VAL A 6 -11.18 -28.99 -15.90
CA VAL A 6 -11.20 -27.99 -14.83
C VAL A 6 -10.24 -26.85 -15.24
N GLY A 7 -10.56 -25.56 -15.15
CA GLY A 7 -11.12 -24.84 -14.03
C GLY A 7 -9.96 -24.16 -13.29
N GLY A 8 -9.83 -22.83 -13.45
CA GLY A 8 -8.91 -22.00 -12.68
C GLY A 8 -8.11 -21.00 -13.51
N SER A 9 -8.75 -19.89 -13.89
CA SER A 9 -8.06 -18.66 -14.25
C SER A 9 -7.28 -18.18 -13.02
N VAL A 10 -5.99 -18.48 -12.96
CA VAL A 10 -5.04 -17.88 -12.03
C VAL A 10 -4.42 -16.65 -12.69
N ASP A 11 -5.25 -15.75 -13.23
CA ASP A 11 -4.78 -14.60 -14.00
C ASP A 11 -4.77 -13.28 -13.20
N ASP A 12 -5.02 -13.28 -11.88
CA ASP A 12 -5.10 -12.03 -11.08
C ASP A 12 -4.26 -11.99 -9.78
N ALA A 13 -3.49 -13.04 -9.44
CA ALA A 13 -2.87 -13.13 -8.11
C ALA A 13 -1.40 -12.67 -8.00
N GLU A 14 -0.66 -12.52 -9.12
CA GLU A 14 0.79 -12.29 -9.07
C GLU A 14 1.21 -10.81 -9.22
N ALA A 15 0.35 -9.93 -9.72
CA ALA A 15 0.66 -8.49 -9.80
C ALA A 15 0.62 -7.78 -8.43
N GLY A 16 -0.05 -8.36 -7.43
CA GLY A 16 -0.24 -7.75 -6.11
C GLY A 16 0.90 -7.97 -5.11
N LYS A 17 1.87 -8.84 -5.40
CA LYS A 17 2.89 -9.22 -4.41
C LYS A 17 4.05 -8.22 -4.30
N VAL A 18 4.46 -7.63 -5.42
CA VAL A 18 5.53 -6.62 -5.45
C VAL A 18 5.01 -5.27 -4.94
N ALA A 19 3.80 -4.88 -5.35
CA ALA A 19 3.15 -3.68 -4.83
C ALA A 19 2.82 -3.78 -3.32
N GLY A 20 2.52 -4.98 -2.82
CA GLY A 20 2.22 -5.20 -1.39
C GLY A 20 3.41 -4.93 -0.47
N GLU A 21 4.63 -5.33 -0.84
CA GLU A 21 5.83 -5.04 -0.04
C GLU A 21 6.16 -3.53 -0.01
N ASP A 22 5.95 -2.83 -1.13
CA ASP A 22 6.14 -1.38 -1.21
C ASP A 22 5.08 -0.61 -0.40
N VAL A 23 3.83 -1.09 -0.37
CA VAL A 23 2.73 -0.52 0.42
C VAL A 23 2.99 -0.67 1.92
N GLU A 24 3.40 -1.85 2.38
CA GLU A 24 3.72 -2.09 3.78
C GLU A 24 4.93 -1.23 4.23
N GLY A 25 5.95 -1.13 3.37
CA GLY A 25 7.11 -0.27 3.58
C GLY A 25 6.75 1.22 3.64
N ALA A 26 5.91 1.69 2.71
CA ALA A 26 5.37 3.04 2.70
C ALA A 26 4.60 3.35 3.98
N ARG A 27 3.80 2.40 4.47
CA ARG A 27 3.03 2.55 5.72
C ARG A 27 3.94 2.75 6.93
N LEU A 28 5.01 1.96 7.03
CA LEU A 28 5.99 2.09 8.11
C LEU A 28 6.73 3.43 8.05
N ILE A 29 7.16 3.86 6.87
CA ILE A 29 7.81 5.16 6.71
C ILE A 29 6.85 6.29 7.06
N ALA A 30 5.61 6.25 6.56
CA ALA A 30 4.59 7.25 6.85
C ALA A 30 4.28 7.33 8.34
N LEU A 31 4.15 6.19 9.02
CA LEU A 31 3.96 6.14 10.46
C LEU A 31 5.14 6.74 11.21
N ASN A 32 6.37 6.38 10.82
CA ASN A 32 7.57 6.98 11.39
C ASN A 32 7.60 8.50 11.18
N MET A 33 7.27 9.01 10.00
CA MET A 33 7.21 10.45 9.72
C MET A 33 6.13 11.15 10.57
N ALA A 34 4.95 10.57 10.69
CA ALA A 34 3.86 11.09 11.51
C ALA A 34 4.24 11.13 13.01
N LEU A 35 4.87 10.07 13.53
CA LEU A 35 5.39 10.02 14.91
C LEU A 35 6.50 11.05 15.17
N ASN A 36 7.30 11.39 14.15
CA ASN A 36 8.30 12.45 14.22
C ASN A 36 7.69 13.86 14.09
N GLY A 37 6.36 13.98 13.93
CA GLY A 37 5.64 15.25 13.85
C GLY A 37 5.56 15.87 12.46
N GLN A 38 5.87 15.12 11.40
CA GLN A 38 5.68 15.60 10.04
C GLN A 38 4.20 15.68 9.67
N SER A 39 3.86 16.63 8.79
CA SER A 39 2.48 16.83 8.34
C SER A 39 2.06 15.82 7.27
N ARG A 40 0.74 15.53 7.18
CA ARG A 40 0.17 14.62 6.17
C ARG A 40 0.59 14.99 4.75
N ALA A 41 0.68 16.29 4.45
CA ALA A 41 1.09 16.78 3.14
C ALA A 41 2.58 16.54 2.84
N GLU A 42 3.46 16.63 3.84
CA GLU A 42 4.89 16.30 3.66
C GLU A 42 5.09 14.80 3.45
N THR A 43 4.37 13.98 4.21
CA THR A 43 4.39 12.53 4.08
C THR A 43 3.82 12.10 2.73
N ASP A 44 2.73 12.70 2.26
CA ASP A 44 2.16 12.47 0.92
C ASP A 44 3.18 12.71 -0.19
N ARG A 45 3.86 13.86 -0.12
CA ARG A 45 4.90 14.21 -1.09
C ARG A 45 6.04 13.21 -1.07
N TYR A 46 6.52 12.85 0.11
CA TYR A 46 7.60 11.87 0.27
C TYR A 46 7.20 10.52 -0.33
N LEU A 47 5.99 10.05 -0.05
CA LEU A 47 5.49 8.80 -0.61
C LEU A 47 5.31 8.88 -2.13
N ALA A 48 4.84 10.01 -2.66
CA ALA A 48 4.68 10.22 -4.11
C ALA A 48 6.00 10.21 -4.88
N GLU A 49 7.08 10.68 -4.26
CA GLU A 49 8.40 10.75 -4.87
C GLU A 49 9.18 9.42 -4.75
N ASN A 50 8.88 8.60 -3.75
CA ASN A 50 9.65 7.39 -3.42
C ASN A 50 8.91 6.06 -3.66
N PHE A 51 7.58 6.07 -3.73
CA PHE A 51 6.75 4.88 -3.85
C PHE A 51 5.66 5.05 -4.92
N ASP A 52 5.35 3.96 -5.62
CA ASP A 52 4.24 3.92 -6.59
C ASP A 52 3.01 3.26 -5.95
N LEU A 53 2.29 4.05 -5.16
CA LEU A 53 1.11 3.60 -4.42
C LEU A 53 -0.17 3.93 -5.18
N ALA A 54 -1.02 2.93 -5.40
CA ALA A 54 -2.35 3.13 -6.00
C ALA A 54 -3.26 3.98 -5.09
N ASP A 55 -3.27 3.69 -3.78
CA ASP A 55 -4.18 4.32 -2.81
C ASP A 55 -3.42 5.03 -1.68
N ARG A 56 -2.55 5.97 -2.05
CA ARG A 56 -1.74 6.73 -1.09
C ARG A 56 -2.56 7.52 -0.07
N GLU A 57 -3.67 8.14 -0.49
CA GLU A 57 -4.51 8.93 0.43
C GLU A 57 -5.14 8.07 1.53
N ALA A 58 -5.60 6.86 1.19
CA ALA A 58 -6.18 5.93 2.16
C ALA A 58 -5.13 5.48 3.19
N LEU A 59 -3.90 5.19 2.74
CA LEU A 59 -2.79 4.84 3.62
C LEU A 59 -2.46 5.98 4.59
N LEU A 60 -2.41 7.22 4.10
CA LEU A 60 -2.16 8.39 4.94
C LEU A 60 -3.28 8.60 5.97
N ASP A 61 -4.54 8.43 5.57
CA ASP A 61 -5.68 8.57 6.48
C ASP A 61 -5.61 7.55 7.62
N GLU A 62 -5.31 6.29 7.30
CA GLU A 62 -5.12 5.26 8.32
C GLU A 62 -3.95 5.56 9.27
N VAL A 63 -2.81 6.00 8.73
CA VAL A 63 -1.61 6.32 9.52
C VAL A 63 -1.87 7.49 10.47
N TYR A 64 -2.42 8.60 9.97
CA TYR A 64 -2.66 9.78 10.80
C TYR A 64 -3.83 9.57 11.77
N ALA A 65 -4.85 8.79 11.42
CA ALA A 65 -5.89 8.39 12.36
C ALA A 65 -5.34 7.53 13.52
N THR A 66 -4.28 6.75 13.27
CA THR A 66 -3.62 5.93 14.30
C THR A 66 -2.76 6.77 15.26
N VAL A 67 -2.20 7.89 14.79
CA VAL A 67 -1.32 8.75 15.60
C VAL A 67 -2.12 9.77 16.43
N ASP A 68 -3.27 10.22 15.92
CA ASP A 68 -4.14 11.20 16.58
C ASP A 68 -5.20 10.56 17.53
N GLY A 69 -5.29 9.22 17.52
CA GLY A 69 -6.16 8.43 18.40
C GLY A 69 -5.49 8.00 19.70
#